data_AF-A0A6B0YUG1-F1
#
_entry.id   AF-A0A6B0YUG1-F1
#
_cell.length_a   1.000
_cell.length_b   1.000
_cell.length_c   1.000
_cell.angle_alpha   90.00
_cell.angle_beta   90.00
_cell.angle_gamma   90.00
#
_symmetry.space_group_name_H-M   'P 1'
#
loop_
_entity.id
_entity.type
_entity.pdbx_description
1 polymer ?
#
loop_
_entity_poly.entity_id
_entity_poly.type
_entity_poly.pdbx_seq_one_letter_code
_entity_poly.pdbx_strand_id
1 'polypeptide(L)' 'MTENPNCGGVVEWSDEDQCYVGSYPGIIGPCCHGDDRDQVFLQLRQIVDEWLEFEEEDREKGP' A
#
# COMPACT_ATOMS: atom_id res chain seq x y z
N MET A 1 -0.41 -3.47 -22.69
CA MET A 1 -1.02 -3.56 -21.35
C MET A 1 -0.24 -4.62 -20.62
N THR A 2 0.99 -4.31 -20.20
CA THR A 2 1.91 -5.28 -19.61
C THR A 2 2.45 -4.63 -18.37
N GLU A 3 1.88 -5.11 -17.27
CA GLU A 3 2.40 -5.19 -15.90
C GLU A 3 3.79 -4.59 -15.72
N ASN A 4 3.84 -3.50 -14.94
CA ASN A 4 5.09 -2.94 -14.45
C ASN A 4 5.35 -3.56 -13.06
N PRO A 5 6.37 -4.41 -12.87
CA PRO A 5 6.55 -5.24 -11.68
C PRO A 5 7.03 -4.50 -10.42
N ASN A 6 6.89 -3.17 -10.37
CA ASN A 6 7.29 -2.33 -9.23
C ASN A 6 6.13 -1.56 -8.57
N CYS A 7 4.87 -1.89 -8.88
CA CYS A 7 3.71 -1.24 -8.27
C CYS A 7 2.81 -2.31 -7.61
N GLY A 8 3.30 -2.93 -6.53
CA GLY A 8 2.57 -4.03 -5.87
C GLY A 8 1.31 -3.62 -5.09
N GLY A 9 1.06 -2.32 -4.91
CA GLY A 9 -0.17 -1.82 -4.29
C GLY A 9 -1.33 -1.74 -5.27
N VAL A 10 -2.49 -2.29 -4.90
CA VAL A 10 -3.75 -2.25 -5.64
C VAL A 10 -4.81 -1.49 -4.85
N VAL A 11 -5.70 -0.78 -5.56
CA VAL A 11 -6.87 -0.12 -4.96
C VAL A 11 -8.12 -0.60 -5.66
N GLU A 12 -9.02 -1.20 -4.90
CA GLU A 12 -10.23 -1.86 -5.41
C GLU A 12 -11.47 -1.33 -4.67
N TRP A 13 -12.63 -1.34 -5.32
CA TRP A 13 -13.89 -0.94 -4.68
C TRP A 13 -14.50 -2.14 -3.95
N SER A 14 -14.85 -1.97 -2.68
CA SER A 14 -15.65 -2.94 -1.91
C SER A 14 -17.12 -2.57 -2.00
N ASP A 15 -17.94 -3.44 -2.59
CA ASP A 15 -19.39 -3.27 -2.62
C ASP A 15 -20.02 -3.53 -1.23
N GLU A 16 -19.39 -4.37 -0.41
CA GLU A 16 -19.83 -4.67 0.96
C GLU A 16 -19.65 -3.45 1.88
N ASP A 17 -18.50 -2.78 1.79
CA ASP A 17 -18.14 -1.65 2.64
C ASP A 17 -18.47 -0.28 2.01
N GLN A 18 -18.88 -0.26 0.74
CA GLN A 18 -19.15 0.95 -0.05
C GLN A 18 -17.97 1.95 -0.04
N CYS A 19 -16.74 1.44 -0.12
CA CYS A 19 -15.52 2.26 -0.14
C CYS A 19 -14.40 1.62 -0.98
N TYR A 20 -13.40 2.42 -1.34
CA TYR A 20 -12.15 1.92 -1.94
C TYR A 20 -11.25 1.35 -0.86
N VAL A 21 -10.67 0.19 -1.11
CA VAL A 21 -9.74 -0.51 -0.23
C VAL A 21 -8.39 -0.61 -0.94
N GLY A 22 -7.36 -0.04 -0.30
CA GLY A 22 -5.97 -0.14 -0.71
C GLY A 22 -5.31 -1.35 -0.06
N SER A 23 -4.67 -2.18 -0.87
CA SER A 23 -3.99 -3.37 -0.40
C SER A 23 -2.65 -3.60 -1.11
N TYR A 24 -1.71 -4.22 -0.40
CA TYR A 24 -0.44 -4.67 -0.98
C TYR A 24 -0.36 -6.20 -0.89
N PRO A 25 -0.86 -6.93 -1.91
CA PRO A 25 -0.78 -8.39 -1.95
C PRO A 25 0.67 -8.85 -1.83
N GLY A 26 0.92 -9.77 -0.88
CA GLY A 26 2.24 -10.36 -0.65
C GLY A 26 3.12 -9.63 0.38
N ILE A 27 2.71 -8.47 0.90
CA ILE A 27 3.41 -7.80 2.01
C ILE A 27 2.44 -7.48 3.16
N ILE A 28 1.49 -6.56 2.95
CA ILE A 28 0.66 -5.98 4.03
C ILE A 28 -0.81 -6.41 3.93
N GLY A 29 -1.29 -6.83 2.74
CA GLY A 29 -2.71 -7.06 2.51
C GLY A 29 -3.52 -5.75 2.55
N PRO A 30 -4.83 -5.79 2.84
CA PRO A 30 -5.65 -4.57 2.95
C PRO A 30 -5.23 -3.73 4.15
N CYS A 31 -4.82 -2.48 3.90
CA CYS A 31 -4.23 -1.62 4.93
C CYS A 31 -4.87 -0.24 5.05
N CYS A 32 -5.58 0.23 4.02
CA CYS A 32 -6.27 1.52 4.04
C CYS A 32 -7.61 1.44 3.29
N HIS A 33 -8.53 2.34 3.62
CA HIS A 33 -9.82 2.46 2.94
C HIS A 33 -10.28 3.92 2.88
N GLY A 34 -11.22 4.22 1.99
CA GLY A 34 -11.80 5.56 1.87
C GLY A 34 -12.73 5.71 0.67
N ASP A 35 -13.47 6.81 0.62
CA ASP A 35 -14.49 7.06 -0.40
C ASP A 35 -13.90 7.56 -1.73
N ASP A 36 -12.63 7.96 -1.73
CA ASP A 36 -11.91 8.47 -2.89
C ASP A 36 -10.71 7.59 -3.24
N ARG A 37 -10.68 7.12 -4.49
CA ARG A 37 -9.66 6.19 -4.98
C ARG A 37 -8.25 6.78 -4.94
N ASP A 38 -8.10 8.04 -5.33
CA ASP A 38 -6.79 8.70 -5.41
C ASP A 38 -6.24 8.96 -4.00
N GLN A 39 -7.09 9.36 -3.05
CA GLN A 39 -6.73 9.47 -1.64
C GLN A 39 -6.29 8.13 -1.05
N VAL A 40 -6.99 7.03 -1.36
CA VAL A 40 -6.62 5.69 -0.89
C VAL A 40 -5.28 5.26 -1.48
N PHE A 41 -5.03 5.54 -2.77
CA PHE A 41 -3.75 5.25 -3.40
C PHE A 41 -2.58 6.07 -2.80
N LEU A 42 -2.79 7.36 -2.54
CA LEU A 42 -1.80 8.21 -1.88
C LEU A 42 -1.46 7.72 -0.47
N GLN A 43 -2.47 7.33 0.30
CA GLN A 43 -2.28 6.73 1.64
C GLN A 43 -1.54 5.40 1.55
N LEU A 44 -1.92 4.51 0.62
CA LEU A 44 -1.23 3.24 0.40
C LEU A 44 0.25 3.46 0.09
N ARG A 45 0.57 4.46 -0.75
CA ARG A 45 1.95 4.80 -1.06
C ARG A 45 2.71 5.29 0.18
N GLN A 46 2.13 6.19 0.97
CA GLN A 46 2.76 6.69 2.20
C GLN A 46 3.05 5.56 3.18
N ILE A 47 2.08 4.66 3.39
CA ILE A 47 2.27 3.49 4.25
C ILE A 47 3.45 2.65 3.72
N VAL A 48 3.49 2.32 2.43
CA VAL A 48 4.61 1.52 1.88
C VAL A 48 5.95 2.24 2.04
N ASP A 49 5.99 3.56 1.83
CA ASP A 49 7.19 4.39 2.00
C ASP A 49 7.69 4.33 3.45
N GLU A 50 6.80 4.57 4.43
CA GLU A 50 7.14 4.46 5.86
C GLU A 50 7.66 3.06 6.21
N TRP A 51 7.02 2.01 5.70
CA TRP A 51 7.47 0.62 5.95
C TRP A 51 8.86 0.35 5.36
N LEU A 52 9.17 0.87 4.18
CA LEU A 52 10.50 0.74 3.56
C LEU A 52 11.56 1.55 4.32
N GLU A 53 11.22 2.76 4.80
CA GLU A 53 12.10 3.58 5.63
C GLU A 53 12.46 2.87 6.95
N PHE A 54 11.49 2.20 7.59
CA PHE A 54 11.75 1.40 8.80
C PHE A 54 12.70 0.22 8.55
N GLU A 55 12.61 -0.47 7.41
CA GLU A 55 13.55 -1.56 7.07
C GLU A 55 14.98 -1.07 6.81
N GLU A 56 15.15 0.15 6.28
CA GLU A 56 16.47 0.72 6.01
C GLU A 56 17.15 1.21 7.30
N GLU A 57 16.40 1.79 8.24
CA GLU A 57 16.95 2.25 9.53
C GLU A 57 17.39 1.08 10.43
N ASP A 58 16.69 -0.06 10.40
CA ASP A 58 17.07 -1.25 11.17
C ASP A 58 18.35 -1.90 10.63
N ARG A 59 18.63 -1.74 9.32
CA ARG A 59 19.85 -2.28 8.67
C ARG A 59 21.12 -1.53 9.05
N GLU A 60 21.04 -0.29 9.54
CA GLU A 60 22.22 0.48 10.03
C GLU A 60 22.53 0.19 11.51
N LYS A 61 21.75 -0.67 12.19
CA LYS A 61 22.00 -1.05 13.59
C LYS A 61 22.34 -2.51 13.82
N GLY A 62 23.25 -3.04 13.01
CA GLY A 62 24.02 -4.21 13.44
C GLY A 62 25.37 -4.36 12.74
N PRO A 63 26.44 -4.78 13.45
CA PRO A 63 26.75 -4.72 14.88
C PRO A 63 27.50 -3.45 15.33
#